data_AF-A0A926XL84-F1
#
_entry.id   AF-A0A926XL84-F1
#
_cell.length_a   1.000
_cell.length_b   1.000
_cell.length_c   1.000
_cell.angle_alpha   90.00
_cell.angle_beta   90.00
_cell.angle_gamma   90.00
#
_symmetry.space_group_name_H-M   'P 1'
#
loop_
_entity.id
_entity.type
_entity.pdbx_description
1 polymer ?
#
loop_
_entity_poly.entity_id
_entity_poly.type
_entity_poly.pdbx_seq_one_letter_code
_entity_poly.pdbx_strand_id
1 'polypeptide(L)'
;MSDTIGTMFGFLGGTIVSVETGYRVLQHPNPHRVYQRLSEAKWFLALRWCEQFSHPAGILNHEGELSFYNEASLRIGSERFLPIPYRKPIFEHCLSLEVGEISTYAIPSCNGSSAAIFEVFSLDVDPRFGRVVVVQRL
;
A
#
# COMPACT_ATOMS: atom_id res chain seq x y z
N MET A 1 -25.20 -18.30 -20.61
CA MET A 1 -23.75 -18.21 -20.92
C MET A 1 -23.03 -18.51 -19.63
N SER A 2 -22.27 -19.60 -19.58
CA SER A 2 -21.58 -20.05 -18.38
C SER A 2 -20.40 -19.11 -18.16
N ASP A 3 -20.46 -18.26 -17.13
CA ASP A 3 -19.31 -17.49 -16.70
C ASP A 3 -18.21 -18.48 -16.33
N THR A 4 -17.23 -18.64 -17.22
CA THR A 4 -16.04 -19.43 -16.91
C THR A 4 -15.31 -18.63 -15.85
N ILE A 5 -15.37 -19.08 -14.60
CA ILE A 5 -14.70 -18.42 -13.49
C ILE A 5 -13.20 -18.52 -13.76
N GLY A 6 -12.61 -17.44 -14.26
CA GLY A 6 -11.17 -17.33 -14.41
C GLY A 6 -10.48 -17.39 -13.05
N THR A 7 -9.15 -17.53 -13.05
CA THR A 7 -8.35 -17.64 -11.82
C THR A 7 -8.66 -16.50 -10.85
N MET A 8 -8.85 -16.84 -9.58
CA MET A 8 -9.10 -15.90 -8.49
C MET A 8 -7.86 -15.72 -7.63
N PHE A 9 -7.60 -14.49 -7.22
CA PHE A 9 -6.47 -14.11 -6.38
C PHE A 9 -6.96 -13.29 -5.18
N GLY A 10 -6.48 -13.63 -3.99
CA GLY A 10 -6.65 -12.79 -2.80
C GLY A 10 -5.51 -11.78 -2.70
N PHE A 11 -5.83 -10.52 -2.39
CA PHE A 11 -4.82 -9.49 -2.11
C PHE A 11 -5.41 -8.44 -1.16
N LEU A 12 -4.78 -8.24 0.01
CA LEU A 12 -5.21 -7.27 1.04
C LEU A 12 -6.71 -7.37 1.39
N GLY A 13 -7.20 -8.58 1.64
CA GLY A 13 -8.61 -8.84 1.92
C GLY A 13 -9.56 -8.66 0.73
N GLY A 14 -9.07 -8.16 -0.41
CA GLY A 14 -9.80 -8.07 -1.66
C GLY A 14 -9.68 -9.32 -2.52
N THR A 15 -10.60 -9.46 -3.48
CA THR A 15 -10.65 -10.58 -4.43
C THR A 15 -10.55 -10.05 -5.85
N ILE A 16 -9.52 -10.50 -6.56
CA ILE A 16 -9.29 -10.21 -7.97
C ILE A 16 -9.66 -11.44 -8.78
N VAL A 17 -10.47 -11.27 -9.83
CA VAL A 17 -10.89 -12.34 -10.74
C VAL A 17 -10.38 -12.03 -12.15
N SER A 18 -9.72 -13.00 -12.76
CA SER A 18 -9.36 -12.92 -14.18
C SER A 18 -10.62 -13.09 -15.04
N VAL A 19 -10.78 -12.23 -16.04
CA VAL A 19 -11.84 -12.28 -17.05
C VAL A 19 -11.22 -12.18 -18.45
N GLU A 20 -11.98 -12.45 -19.50
CA GLU A 20 -11.47 -12.47 -20.89
C GLU A 20 -10.73 -11.18 -21.28
N THR A 21 -11.15 -10.02 -20.77
CA THR A 21 -10.60 -8.71 -21.12
C THR A 21 -9.61 -8.13 -20.09
N GLY A 22 -9.28 -8.87 -19.01
CA GLY A 22 -8.37 -8.41 -17.97
C GLY A 22 -8.72 -8.89 -16.56
N TYR A 23 -8.74 -7.97 -15.60
CA TYR A 23 -8.91 -8.28 -14.17
C TYR A 23 -10.01 -7.43 -13.55
N ARG A 24 -10.90 -8.06 -12.79
CA ARG A 24 -11.96 -7.37 -12.01
C ARG A 24 -11.69 -7.52 -10.52
N VAL A 25 -11.98 -6.47 -9.76
CA VAL A 25 -11.95 -6.51 -8.30
C VAL A 25 -13.39 -6.60 -7.82
N LEU A 26 -13.74 -7.64 -7.05
CA LEU A 26 -15.14 -7.88 -6.65
C LEU A 26 -15.68 -6.78 -5.73
N GLN A 27 -14.81 -6.24 -4.87
CA GLN A 27 -15.13 -5.17 -3.93
C GLN A 27 -15.12 -3.77 -4.58
N HIS A 28 -14.97 -3.67 -5.90
CA HIS A 28 -14.92 -2.39 -6.59
C HIS A 28 -16.31 -1.73 -6.59
N PRO A 29 -16.44 -0.43 -6.22
CA PRO A 29 -17.73 0.27 -6.20
C PRO A 29 -18.46 0.28 -7.56
N ASN A 30 -17.68 0.32 -8.64
CA ASN A 30 -18.18 0.05 -9.99
C ASN A 30 -17.91 -1.42 -10.34
N PRO A 31 -18.92 -2.31 -10.33
CA PRO A 31 -18.73 -3.74 -10.55
C PRO A 31 -18.26 -4.06 -11.98
N HIS A 32 -18.45 -3.16 -12.94
CA HIS A 32 -18.07 -3.34 -14.35
C HIS A 32 -16.64 -2.86 -14.65
N ARG A 33 -15.92 -2.30 -13.67
CA ARG A 33 -14.54 -1.86 -13.87
C ARG A 33 -13.65 -3.07 -14.17
N VAL A 34 -12.96 -3.02 -15.31
CA VAL A 34 -11.93 -3.98 -15.70
C VAL A 34 -10.59 -3.25 -15.76
N TYR A 35 -9.59 -3.83 -15.11
CA TYR A 35 -8.19 -3.42 -15.16
C TYR A 35 -7.46 -4.23 -16.21
N GLN A 36 -6.57 -3.61 -16.99
CA GLN A 36 -5.86 -4.32 -18.06
C GLN A 36 -4.77 -5.23 -17.50
N ARG A 37 -4.22 -4.88 -16.33
CA ARG A 37 -3.12 -5.60 -15.69
C ARG A 37 -3.46 -5.98 -14.25
N LEU A 38 -2.94 -7.13 -13.81
CA LEU A 38 -3.10 -7.58 -12.42
C LEU A 38 -2.52 -6.56 -11.44
N SER A 39 -1.41 -5.91 -11.80
CA SER A 39 -0.78 -4.90 -10.94
C SER A 39 -1.65 -3.66 -10.73
N GLU A 40 -2.47 -3.27 -11.72
CA GLU A 40 -3.42 -2.16 -11.55
C GLU A 40 -4.54 -2.53 -10.56
N ALA A 41 -5.04 -3.77 -10.64
CA ALA A 41 -6.04 -4.28 -9.71
C ALA A 41 -5.47 -4.42 -8.28
N LYS A 42 -4.24 -4.91 -8.13
CA LYS A 42 -3.52 -4.93 -6.85
C LYS A 42 -3.27 -3.51 -6.32
N TRP A 43 -2.86 -2.58 -7.17
CA TRP A 43 -2.64 -1.19 -6.79
C TRP A 43 -3.92 -0.55 -6.26
N PHE A 44 -5.06 -0.73 -6.96
CA PHE A 44 -6.35 -0.28 -6.46
C PHE A 44 -6.64 -0.80 -5.05
N LEU A 45 -6.43 -2.10 -4.80
CA LEU A 45 -6.63 -2.68 -3.48
C LEU A 45 -5.65 -2.13 -2.43
N ALA A 46 -4.40 -1.86 -2.79
CA ALA A 46 -3.43 -1.22 -1.89
C ALA A 46 -3.86 0.20 -1.49
N LEU A 47 -4.38 0.99 -2.44
CA LEU A 47 -4.94 2.31 -2.15
C LEU A 47 -6.12 2.21 -1.19
N ARG A 48 -7.08 1.32 -1.46
CA ARG A 48 -8.25 1.10 -0.59
C ARG A 48 -7.88 0.62 0.80
N TRP A 49 -6.88 -0.26 0.88
CA TRP A 49 -6.34 -0.73 2.16
C TRP A 49 -5.71 0.42 2.95
N CYS A 50 -4.96 1.30 2.29
CA CYS A 50 -4.39 2.49 2.93
C CYS A 50 -5.47 3.51 3.37
N GLU A 51 -6.54 3.67 2.57
CA GLU A 51 -7.63 4.60 2.88
C GLU A 51 -8.45 4.21 4.10
N GLN A 52 -8.54 2.92 4.44
CA GLN A 52 -9.38 2.47 5.55
C GLN A 52 -8.83 2.87 6.93
N PHE A 53 -7.55 3.24 7.02
CA PHE A 53 -6.93 3.60 8.29
C PHE A 53 -7.42 4.97 8.78
N SER A 54 -7.84 5.04 10.04
CA SER A 54 -8.21 6.29 10.72
C SER A 54 -6.99 7.15 11.08
N HIS A 55 -5.80 6.54 11.15
CA HIS A 55 -4.53 7.18 11.44
C HIS A 55 -3.77 7.52 10.15
N PRO A 56 -2.80 8.46 10.20
CA PRO A 56 -1.97 8.79 9.04
C PRO A 56 -1.31 7.55 8.44
N ALA A 57 -1.60 7.30 7.16
CA ALA A 57 -1.01 6.22 6.38
C ALA A 57 -0.64 6.70 4.98
N GLY A 58 0.26 5.97 4.33
CA GLY A 58 0.66 6.21 2.95
C GLY A 58 1.39 5.04 2.32
N ILE A 59 1.67 5.15 1.03
CA ILE A 59 2.37 4.15 0.23
C ILE A 59 3.65 4.76 -0.33
N LEU A 60 4.79 4.16 -0.01
CA LEU A 60 6.09 4.51 -0.60
C LEU A 60 6.39 3.66 -1.84
N ASN A 61 6.93 4.31 -2.87
CA ASN A 61 7.58 3.64 -3.98
C ASN A 61 9.06 3.35 -3.69
N HIS A 62 9.74 2.71 -4.65
CA HIS A 62 11.15 2.36 -4.55
C HIS A 62 12.11 3.54 -4.45
N GLU A 63 11.67 4.74 -4.82
CA GLU A 63 12.45 5.98 -4.70
C GLU A 63 12.29 6.61 -3.29
N GLY A 64 11.40 6.08 -2.46
CA GLY A 64 11.06 6.67 -1.16
C GLY A 64 10.08 7.84 -1.29
N GLU A 65 9.39 7.97 -2.42
CA GLU A 65 8.36 8.98 -2.61
C GLU A 65 6.99 8.44 -2.15
N LEU A 66 6.20 9.31 -1.55
CA LEU A 66 4.81 9.01 -1.22
C LEU A 66 3.97 9.00 -2.50
N SER A 67 3.74 7.82 -3.04
CA SER A 67 2.85 7.60 -4.19
C SER A 67 1.37 7.71 -3.83
N PHE A 68 1.06 7.53 -2.55
CA PHE A 68 -0.27 7.75 -2.00
C PHE A 68 -0.19 8.10 -0.51
N TYR A 69 -1.18 8.83 -0.01
CA TYR A 69 -1.39 9.08 1.42
C TYR A 69 -2.88 9.30 1.68
N ASN A 70 -3.36 8.82 2.82
CA ASN A 70 -4.78 8.91 3.17
C ASN A 70 -5.18 10.30 3.67
N GLU A 71 -6.48 10.49 3.92
CA GLU A 71 -7.02 11.77 4.41
C GLU A 71 -6.39 12.20 5.74
N ALA A 72 -6.14 11.25 6.66
CA ALA A 72 -5.51 11.55 7.94
C ALA A 72 -4.09 12.14 7.77
N SER A 73 -3.30 11.59 6.85
CA SER A 73 -2.00 12.13 6.46
C SER A 73 -2.10 13.50 5.81
N LEU A 74 -3.12 13.72 4.97
CA LEU A 74 -3.37 15.02 4.34
C LEU A 74 -3.68 16.11 5.40
N ARG A 75 -4.50 15.79 6.41
CA ARG A 75 -4.86 16.75 7.48
C ARG A 75 -3.67 17.24 8.29
N ILE A 76 -2.68 16.38 8.53
CA ILE A 76 -1.47 16.76 9.28
C ILE A 76 -0.35 17.27 8.40
N GLY A 77 -0.43 17.06 7.08
CA GLY A 77 0.61 17.39 6.11
C GLY A 77 1.62 16.24 5.93
N SER A 78 1.99 15.96 4.68
CA SER A 78 2.82 14.81 4.30
C SER A 78 4.20 14.78 4.96
N GLU A 79 4.82 15.94 5.18
CA GLU A 79 6.13 16.04 5.86
C GLU A 79 6.03 15.84 7.37
N ARG A 80 4.90 16.21 7.99
CA ARG A 80 4.65 15.94 9.42
C ARG A 80 4.20 14.51 9.66
N PHE A 81 3.53 13.90 8.67
CA PHE A 81 3.22 12.48 8.68
C PHE A 81 4.50 11.66 8.59
N LEU A 82 5.26 11.83 7.51
CA LEU A 82 6.46 11.05 7.23
C LEU A 82 7.57 11.95 6.67
N PRO A 83 8.53 12.37 7.52
CA PRO A 83 9.57 13.30 7.10
C PRO A 83 10.47 12.71 6.02
N ILE A 84 10.87 13.55 5.06
CA ILE A 84 11.66 13.16 3.88
C ILE A 84 12.90 12.31 4.22
N PRO A 85 13.72 12.65 5.25
CA PRO A 85 14.93 11.88 5.55
C PRO A 85 14.71 10.41 5.90
N TYR A 86 13.49 10.04 6.33
CA TYR A 86 13.18 8.68 6.78
C TYR A 86 12.46 7.83 5.73
N ARG A 87 11.99 8.44 4.63
CA ARG A 87 11.19 7.69 3.64
C ARG A 87 12.01 6.61 2.93
N LYS A 88 13.19 6.95 2.42
CA LYS A 88 14.08 5.99 1.77
C LYS A 88 14.58 4.90 2.75
N PRO A 89 15.04 5.23 3.97
CA PRO A 89 15.37 4.22 4.97
C PRO A 89 14.23 3.26 5.32
N ILE A 90 12.98 3.75 5.42
CA ILE A 90 11.80 2.89 5.64
C ILE A 90 11.57 1.97 4.46
N PHE A 91 11.72 2.48 3.23
CA PHE A 91 11.63 1.64 2.04
C PHE A 91 12.69 0.53 2.04
N GLU A 92 13.94 0.87 2.37
CA GLU A 92 15.04 -0.10 2.45
C GLU A 92 14.83 -1.14 3.54
N HIS A 93 14.31 -0.74 4.71
CA HIS A 93 13.89 -1.65 5.78
C HIS A 93 12.89 -2.68 5.25
N CYS A 94 11.91 -2.24 4.47
CA CYS A 94 10.92 -3.11 3.85
C CYS A 94 11.51 -4.16 2.89
N LEU A 95 12.68 -3.90 2.30
CA LEU A 95 13.34 -4.87 1.42
C LEU A 95 13.86 -6.10 2.17
N SER A 96 14.14 -5.96 3.47
CA SER A 96 14.55 -7.09 4.33
C SER A 96 13.41 -7.98 4.79
N LEU A 97 12.16 -7.52 4.66
CA LEU A 97 10.97 -8.25 5.09
C LEU A 97 10.57 -9.33 4.08
N GLU A 98 9.75 -10.30 4.46
CA GLU A 98 9.01 -11.12 3.50
C GLU A 98 7.83 -10.33 2.90
N VAL A 99 7.32 -10.75 1.73
CA VAL A 99 6.10 -10.14 1.17
C VAL A 99 4.93 -10.50 2.06
N GLY A 100 4.17 -9.49 2.50
CA GLY A 100 3.08 -9.66 3.46
C GLY A 100 3.53 -9.63 4.92
N GLU A 101 4.81 -9.40 5.21
CA GLU A 101 5.29 -9.22 6.58
C GLU A 101 5.12 -7.76 7.04
N ILE A 102 4.77 -7.61 8.32
CA ILE A 102 4.62 -6.32 9.01
C ILE A 102 5.75 -6.18 10.02
N SER A 103 6.38 -5.01 10.03
CA SER A 103 7.42 -4.65 10.99
C SER A 103 7.17 -3.25 11.55
N THR A 104 7.80 -2.91 12.67
CA THR A 104 7.74 -1.56 13.24
C THR A 104 9.02 -0.79 12.95
N TYR A 105 8.88 0.51 12.75
CA TYR A 105 9.98 1.43 12.51
C TYR A 105 9.82 2.67 13.39
N ALA A 106 10.84 3.00 14.16
CA ALA A 106 10.83 4.15 15.06
C ALA A 106 11.59 5.33 14.45
N ILE A 107 10.92 6.48 14.32
CA ILE A 107 11.54 7.75 13.96
C ILE A 107 11.78 8.54 15.24
N PRO A 108 13.04 8.84 15.61
CA PRO A 108 13.33 9.66 16.78
C PRO A 108 12.78 11.08 16.60
N SER A 109 12.12 11.61 17.62
CA SER A 109 11.73 13.01 17.67
C SER A 109 12.97 13.88 17.85
N CYS A 110 12.98 15.07 17.23
CA CYS A 110 14.04 16.07 17.33
C CYS A 110 14.34 16.48 18.79
N ASN A 111 13.39 16.21 19.70
CA ASN A 111 13.42 16.60 21.10
C ASN A 111 14.07 15.52 21.99
N GLY A 112 14.40 14.35 21.43
CA GLY A 112 15.02 13.22 22.13
C GLY A 112 14.13 12.50 23.15
N SER A 113 12.91 13.01 23.42
CA SER A 113 12.04 12.51 24.50
C SER A 113 11.00 11.47 24.05
N SER A 114 10.77 11.31 22.74
CA SER A 114 9.81 10.34 22.20
C SER A 114 10.21 9.91 20.78
N ALA A 115 9.73 8.75 20.34
CA ALA A 115 9.83 8.30 18.95
C ALA A 115 8.42 8.17 18.36
N ALA A 116 8.24 8.62 17.13
CA ALA A 116 7.05 8.29 16.37
C ALA A 116 7.20 6.87 15.83
N ILE A 117 6.25 6.00 16.13
CA ILE A 117 6.29 4.59 15.72
C ILE A 117 5.44 4.44 14.47
N PHE A 118 5.98 3.71 13.50
CA PHE A 118 5.31 3.39 12.26
C PHE A 118 5.24 1.87 12.09
N GLU A 119 4.12 1.38 11.61
CA GLU A 119 4.05 0.06 10.99
C GLU A 119 4.46 0.17 9.53
N VAL A 120 5.25 -0.81 9.09
CA VAL A 120 5.80 -0.94 7.75
C VAL A 120 5.37 -2.28 7.21
N PHE A 121 4.61 -2.26 6.11
CA PHE A 121 4.01 -3.44 5.53
C PHE A 121 4.47 -3.64 4.09
N SER A 122 5.15 -4.77 3.86
CA SER A 122 5.78 -5.12 2.59
C SER A 122 4.78 -5.72 1.62
N LEU A 123 4.62 -5.10 0.44
CA LEU A 123 3.68 -5.55 -0.59
C LEU A 123 4.36 -5.79 -1.93
N ASP A 124 3.88 -6.82 -2.64
CA ASP A 124 4.22 -7.09 -4.04
C ASP A 124 3.04 -6.75 -4.96
N VAL A 125 3.10 -5.55 -5.56
CA VAL A 125 2.06 -5.03 -6.45
C VAL A 125 2.41 -5.22 -7.93
N ASP A 126 3.61 -4.81 -8.35
CA ASP A 126 4.08 -4.97 -9.73
C ASP A 126 5.56 -5.39 -9.73
N PRO A 127 5.91 -6.56 -10.30
CA PRO A 127 7.29 -7.01 -10.33
C PRO A 127 8.24 -6.07 -11.10
N ARG A 128 7.71 -5.18 -11.96
CA ARG A 128 8.53 -4.20 -12.70
C ARG A 128 8.91 -2.98 -11.88
N PHE A 129 8.07 -2.59 -10.93
CA PHE A 129 8.29 -1.42 -10.06
C PHE A 129 8.83 -1.82 -8.68
N GLY A 130 8.96 -3.12 -8.43
CA GLY A 130 9.47 -3.69 -7.18
C GLY A 130 8.41 -3.74 -6.08
N ARG A 131 8.90 -3.86 -4.84
CA ARG A 131 8.04 -3.80 -3.65
C ARG A 131 7.48 -2.40 -3.47
N VAL A 132 6.29 -2.32 -2.90
CA VAL A 132 5.74 -1.08 -2.35
C VAL A 132 5.52 -1.26 -0.86
N VAL A 133 5.52 -0.14 -0.13
CA VAL A 133 5.49 -0.18 1.33
C VAL A 133 4.30 0.62 1.81
N VAL A 134 3.36 -0.03 2.48
CA VAL A 134 2.34 0.69 3.25
C VAL A 134 2.99 1.07 4.57
N VAL A 135 2.92 2.36 4.90
CA VAL A 135 3.44 2.91 6.15
C VAL A 135 2.26 3.53 6.90
N GLN A 136 2.09 3.16 8.16
CA GLN A 136 1.04 3.67 9.03
C GLN A 136 1.66 4.18 10.33
N ARG A 137 1.23 5.34 10.80
CA ARG A 137 1.63 5.86 12.12
C ARG A 137 0.75 5.25 13.22
N LEU A 138 1.39 4.72 14.26
CA LEU A 138 0.74 4.21 15.48
C LEU A 138 0.48 5.31 16.51
#